data_AF-A0AAW2PKZ4-F1
#
_entry.id   AF-A0AAW2PKZ4-F1
#
_cell.length_a   1.000
_cell.length_b   1.000
_cell.length_c   1.000
_cell.angle_alpha   90.00
_cell.angle_beta   90.00
_cell.angle_gamma   90.00
#
_symmetry.space_group_name_H-M   'P 1'
#
loop_
_entity.id
_entity.type
_entity.pdbx_description
1 polymer ?
#
loop_
_entity_poly.entity_id
_entity_poly.type
_entity_poly.pdbx_seq_one_letter_code
_entity_poly.pdbx_strand_id
1 'polypeptide(L)'
;MATDIGTLEKRYFDACKRQGIIPNKAIVAALFKAKIKKGRHEISTLMVSMDDLKDVDLYPLLDLLKEIDSSEIDAVDIVNRSSCVLSGEHVSAVLRAVNKKASSSGYL
;
A
#
# COMPACT_ATOMS: atom_id res chain seq x y z
N MET A 1 -17.23 -5.11 -9.02
CA MET A 1 -17.26 -3.68 -8.66
C MET A 1 -15.93 -3.37 -8.02
N ALA A 2 -15.22 -2.35 -8.48
CA ALA A 2 -13.93 -1.99 -7.89
C ALA A 2 -14.15 -1.44 -6.46
N THR A 3 -13.28 -1.79 -5.54
CA THR A 3 -13.35 -1.29 -4.16
C THR A 3 -12.99 0.20 -4.14
N ASP A 4 -13.92 1.05 -3.68
CA ASP A 4 -13.65 2.48 -3.53
C ASP A 4 -12.51 2.75 -2.54
N ILE A 5 -11.79 3.85 -2.74
CA ILE A 5 -10.67 4.24 -1.88
C ILE A 5 -11.13 4.47 -0.42
N GLY A 6 -12.37 4.93 -0.22
CA GLY A 6 -12.95 5.07 1.12
C GLY A 6 -13.19 3.72 1.83
N THR A 7 -13.50 2.67 1.07
CA THR A 7 -13.66 1.31 1.60
C THR A 7 -12.29 0.70 1.94
N LEU A 8 -11.27 0.97 1.11
CA LEU A 8 -9.88 0.61 1.43
C LEU A 8 -9.39 1.29 2.72
N GLU A 9 -9.66 2.58 2.90
CA GLU A 9 -9.29 3.32 4.10
C GLU A 9 -9.92 2.70 5.35
N LYS A 10 -11.24 2.45 5.33
CA LYS A 10 -11.92 1.76 6.44
C LYS A 10 -11.29 0.41 6.74
N ARG A 11 -10.96 -0.38 5.73
CA ARG A 11 -10.32 -1.68 5.92
C ARG A 11 -8.94 -1.58 6.55
N TYR A 12 -8.14 -0.61 6.14
CA TYR A 12 -6.84 -0.35 6.76
C TYR A 12 -6.99 -0.04 8.26
N PHE A 13 -7.93 0.84 8.63
CA PHE A 13 -8.21 1.15 10.02
C PHE A 13 -8.72 -0.07 10.80
N ASP A 14 -9.57 -0.90 10.19
CA ASP A 14 -10.06 -2.14 10.79
C ASP A 14 -8.92 -3.13 11.04
N ALA A 15 -8.01 -3.28 10.07
CA ALA A 15 -6.82 -4.13 10.19
C ALA A 15 -5.88 -3.64 11.30
N CYS A 16 -5.59 -2.34 11.38
CA CYS A 16 -4.83 -1.76 12.48
C CYS A 16 -5.49 -2.02 13.83
N LYS A 17 -6.82 -1.85 13.92
CA LYS A 17 -7.58 -2.09 15.15
C LYS A 17 -7.56 -3.56 15.56
N ARG A 18 -7.70 -4.50 14.62
CA ARG A 18 -7.60 -5.96 14.87
C ARG A 18 -6.23 -6.36 15.39
N GLN A 19 -5.19 -5.71 14.92
CA GLN A 19 -3.80 -5.93 15.35
C GLN A 19 -3.44 -5.14 16.62
N GLY A 20 -4.33 -4.26 17.11
CA GLY A 20 -4.06 -3.41 18.27
C GLY A 20 -2.96 -2.37 18.02
N ILE A 21 -2.73 -1.98 16.77
CA ILE A 21 -1.69 -1.01 16.40
C ILE A 21 -2.29 0.34 16.02
N ILE A 22 -1.49 1.39 16.18
CA ILE A 22 -1.88 2.75 15.79
C ILE A 22 -1.64 2.90 14.28
N PRO A 23 -2.64 3.35 13.50
CA PRO A 23 -2.50 3.53 12.06
C PRO A 23 -1.37 4.51 11.74
N ASN A 24 -0.53 4.12 10.79
CA ASN A 24 0.63 4.89 10.40
C ASN A 24 0.20 6.13 9.57
N LYS A 25 0.69 7.30 9.97
CA LYS A 25 0.36 8.57 9.32
C LYS A 25 0.76 8.59 7.83
N ALA A 26 1.86 7.93 7.46
CA ALA A 26 2.30 7.86 6.07
C ALA A 26 1.30 7.11 5.19
N ILE A 27 0.79 5.96 5.67
CA ILE A 27 -0.19 5.16 4.94
C ILE A 27 -1.53 5.91 4.82
N VAL A 28 -2.00 6.51 5.91
CA VAL A 28 -3.23 7.31 5.90
C VAL A 28 -3.11 8.50 4.94
N ALA A 29 -1.98 9.21 4.95
CA ALA A 29 -1.73 10.31 4.01
C ALA A 29 -1.68 9.83 2.54
N ALA A 30 -1.15 8.63 2.29
CA ALA A 30 -1.11 8.03 0.96
C ALA A 30 -2.52 7.72 0.44
N LEU A 31 -3.37 7.12 1.27
CA LEU A 31 -4.77 6.82 0.95
C LEU A 31 -5.55 8.11 0.66
N PHE A 32 -5.36 9.14 1.48
CA PHE A 32 -6.00 10.43 1.29
C PHE A 32 -5.57 11.10 -0.02
N LYS A 33 -4.26 11.05 -0.36
CA LYS A 33 -3.76 11.54 -1.65
C LYS A 33 -4.35 10.76 -2.83
N ALA A 34 -4.43 9.43 -2.74
CA ALA A 34 -5.03 8.60 -3.78
C ALA A 34 -6.50 8.95 -4.00
N LYS A 35 -7.25 9.22 -2.92
CA LYS A 35 -8.65 9.66 -2.94
C LYS A 35 -8.82 11.02 -3.63
N ILE A 36 -7.96 11.99 -3.34
CA ILE A 36 -7.97 13.29 -4.01
C ILE A 36 -7.69 13.13 -5.50
N LYS A 37 -6.65 12.38 -5.87
CA LYS A 37 -6.30 12.13 -7.28
C LYS A 37 -7.47 11.49 -8.03
N LYS A 38 -8.17 10.55 -7.39
CA LYS A 38 -9.36 9.90 -7.98
C LYS A 38 -10.47 10.90 -8.27
N GLY A 39 -10.77 11.77 -7.30
CA GLY A 39 -11.77 12.83 -7.47
C GLY A 39 -11.41 13.85 -8.55
N ARG A 40 -10.13 13.94 -8.93
CA ARG A 40 -9.63 14.78 -10.02
C ARG A 40 -9.51 14.04 -11.36
N HIS A 41 -9.95 12.77 -11.43
CA HIS A 41 -9.77 11.89 -12.58
C HIS A 41 -8.29 11.70 -12.99
N GLU A 42 -7.37 11.87 -12.04
CA GLU A 42 -5.95 11.59 -12.22
C GLU A 42 -5.62 10.14 -11.80
N ILE A 43 -4.45 9.65 -12.21
CA ILE A 43 -3.95 8.32 -11.83
C ILE A 43 -3.83 8.24 -10.31
N SER A 44 -4.67 7.42 -9.68
CA SER A 44 -4.64 7.18 -8.24
C SER A 44 -3.50 6.25 -7.89
N THR A 45 -2.37 6.83 -7.47
CA THR A 45 -1.22 6.10 -6.96
C THR A 45 -1.18 6.11 -5.43
N LEU A 46 -1.07 4.94 -4.81
CA LEU A 46 -0.76 4.82 -3.39
C LEU A 46 0.76 4.85 -3.20
N MET A 47 1.29 5.93 -2.63
CA MET A 47 2.73 6.09 -2.41
C MET A 47 3.04 5.91 -0.92
N VAL A 48 3.75 4.83 -0.57
CA VAL A 48 4.07 4.49 0.82
C VAL A 48 5.59 4.46 1.00
N SER A 49 6.08 5.17 2.02
CA SER A 49 7.51 5.18 2.37
C SER A 49 7.79 4.12 3.44
N MET A 50 8.74 3.21 3.20
CA MET A 50 9.15 2.19 4.18
C MET A 50 9.99 2.75 5.33
N ASP A 51 10.60 3.92 5.16
CA ASP A 51 11.37 4.61 6.21
C ASP A 51 10.57 4.85 7.50
N ASP A 52 9.29 5.15 7.35
CA ASP A 52 8.40 5.49 8.45
C ASP A 52 7.59 4.28 8.96
N LEU A 53 7.80 3.09 8.38
CA LEU A 53 7.07 1.87 8.73
C LEU A 53 7.86 0.99 9.68
N LYS A 54 7.16 0.43 10.66
CA LYS A 54 7.68 -0.63 11.51
C LYS A 54 7.16 -1.98 11.02
N ASP A 55 7.79 -3.05 11.49
CA ASP A 55 7.39 -4.42 11.15
C ASP A 55 5.89 -4.69 11.42
N VAL A 56 5.38 -4.12 12.52
CA VAL A 56 3.95 -4.18 12.89
C VAL A 56 3.02 -3.49 11.89
N ASP A 57 3.49 -2.49 11.15
CA ASP A 57 2.72 -1.77 10.13
C ASP A 57 2.67 -2.54 8.80
N LEU A 58 3.57 -3.52 8.60
CA LEU A 58 3.63 -4.32 7.38
C LEU A 58 2.42 -5.25 7.27
N TYR A 59 1.90 -5.76 8.38
CA TYR A 59 0.73 -6.62 8.38
C TYR A 59 -0.53 -5.94 7.80
N PRO A 60 -1.01 -4.80 8.35
CA PRO A 60 -2.16 -4.10 7.78
C PRO A 60 -1.86 -3.51 6.40
N LEU A 61 -0.60 -3.19 6.09
CA LEU A 61 -0.21 -2.77 4.74
C LEU A 61 -0.37 -3.92 3.73
N LEU A 62 0.08 -5.13 4.05
CA LEU A 62 -0.08 -6.32 3.21
C LEU A 62 -1.56 -6.66 2.98
N ASP A 63 -2.37 -6.58 4.03
CA ASP A 63 -3.83 -6.80 3.93
C ASP A 63 -4.48 -5.77 3.00
N LEU A 64 -4.09 -4.50 3.13
CA LEU A 64 -4.52 -3.43 2.24
C LEU A 64 -4.07 -3.67 0.78
N LEU A 65 -2.82 -4.07 0.56
CA LEU A 65 -2.26 -4.31 -0.78
C LEU A 65 -2.96 -5.44 -1.53
N LYS A 66 -3.40 -6.49 -0.84
CA LYS A 66 -4.20 -7.57 -1.45
C LYS A 66 -5.49 -7.04 -2.07
N GLU A 67 -6.12 -6.09 -1.39
CA GLU A 67 -7.41 -5.54 -1.81
C GLU A 67 -7.25 -4.39 -2.80
N ILE A 68 -6.09 -3.74 -2.83
CA ILE A 68 -5.75 -2.72 -3.82
C ILE A 68 -5.79 -3.28 -5.24
N ASP A 69 -5.43 -4.55 -5.44
CA ASP A 69 -5.52 -5.19 -6.76
C ASP A 69 -6.97 -5.19 -7.30
N SER A 70 -7.95 -5.23 -6.38
CA SER A 70 -9.39 -5.18 -6.67
C SER A 70 -10.01 -3.77 -6.53
N SER A 71 -9.18 -2.75 -6.33
CA SER A 71 -9.60 -1.37 -6.05
C SER A 71 -9.50 -0.47 -7.28
N GLU A 72 -10.10 0.72 -7.15
CA GLU A 72 -9.93 1.86 -8.04
C GLU A 72 -8.52 2.48 -8.08
N ILE A 73 -7.58 1.98 -7.27
CA ILE A 73 -6.18 2.43 -7.25
C ILE A 73 -5.44 1.84 -8.46
N ASP A 74 -4.95 2.73 -9.33
CA ASP A 74 -4.23 2.36 -10.55
C ASP A 74 -2.86 1.74 -10.27
N ALA A 75 -2.12 2.29 -9.29
CA ALA A 75 -0.76 1.88 -9.01
C ALA A 75 -0.39 2.00 -7.53
N VAL A 76 0.55 1.16 -7.10
CA VAL A 76 1.17 1.23 -5.77
C VAL A 76 2.66 1.48 -5.98
N ASP A 77 3.17 2.51 -5.33
CA ASP A 77 4.60 2.81 -5.29
C ASP A 77 5.10 2.71 -3.85
N ILE A 78 6.07 1.84 -3.62
CA ILE A 78 6.65 1.60 -2.30
C ILE A 78 8.09 2.06 -2.35
N VAL A 79 8.36 3.17 -1.67
CA VAL A 79 9.67 3.82 -1.68
C VAL A 79 10.41 3.43 -0.41
N ASN A 80 11.57 2.80 -0.54
CA ASN A 80 12.48 2.55 0.57
C ASN A 80 13.69 3.50 0.41
N ARG A 81 13.75 4.59 1.19
CA ARG A 81 14.86 5.56 1.12
C ARG A 81 15.97 5.26 2.12
N SER A 82 15.68 4.56 3.21
CA SER A 82 16.67 4.08 4.17
C SER A 82 17.13 2.67 3.82
N SER A 83 18.40 2.42 4.10
CA SER A 83 18.92 1.06 4.29
C SER A 83 18.41 0.45 5.61
N CYS A 84 17.16 0.72 5.99
CA CYS A 84 16.58 0.26 7.23
C CYS A 84 16.46 -1.26 7.20
N VAL A 85 16.95 -1.86 8.28
CA VAL A 85 17.06 -3.29 8.58
C VAL A 85 15.65 -3.87 8.82
N LEU A 86 14.77 -3.78 7.82
CA LEU A 86 13.58 -4.61 7.79
C LEU A 86 14.03 -6.01 7.37
N SER A 87 13.60 -7.02 8.13
CA SER A 87 13.96 -8.41 7.86
C SER A 87 13.65 -8.72 6.38
N GLY A 88 14.66 -9.08 5.59
CA GLY A 88 14.57 -9.14 4.11
C GLY A 88 13.45 -10.05 3.59
N GLU A 89 12.92 -10.91 4.45
CA GLU A 89 11.79 -11.81 4.24
C GLU A 89 10.47 -11.05 4.05
N HIS A 90 10.27 -9.92 4.73
CA HIS A 90 9.03 -9.14 4.65
C HIS A 90 9.08 -8.14 3.49
N VAL A 91 10.26 -7.57 3.23
CA VAL A 91 10.51 -6.69 2.08
C VAL A 91 10.29 -7.44 0.75
N SER A 92 10.76 -8.69 0.66
CA SER A 92 10.57 -9.52 -0.54
C SER A 92 9.12 -9.90 -0.78
N ALA A 93 8.33 -10.15 0.28
CA ALA A 93 6.89 -10.41 0.15
C ALA A 93 6.12 -9.19 -0.38
N VAL A 94 6.46 -8.00 0.11
CA VAL A 94 5.87 -6.73 -0.32
C VAL A 94 6.26 -6.40 -1.76
N LEU A 95 7.54 -6.51 -2.13
CA LEU A 95 7.99 -6.31 -3.52
C LEU A 95 7.33 -7.31 -4.47
N ARG A 96 7.20 -8.58 -4.08
CA ARG A 96 6.57 -9.62 -4.91
C ARG A 96 5.07 -9.36 -5.13
N ALA A 97 4.39 -8.77 -4.15
CA ALA A 97 2.99 -8.37 -4.28
C ALA A 97 2.83 -7.22 -5.27
N VAL A 98 3.71 -6.21 -5.22
CA VAL A 98 3.72 -5.07 -6.17
C VAL A 98 4.07 -5.54 -7.59
N ASN A 99 5.01 -6.48 -7.72
CA ASN A 99 5.45 -6.99 -9.02
C ASN A 99 4.36 -7.77 -9.77
N LYS A 100 3.35 -8.32 -9.09
CA LYS A 100 2.21 -8.96 -9.77
C LYS A 100 1.38 -7.99 -10.61
N LYS A 101 1.43 -6.68 -10.34
CA LYS A 101 0.77 -5.64 -11.14
C LYS A 101 1.63 -5.13 -12.30
N ALA A 102 2.94 -5.43 -12.29
CA ALA A 102 3.84 -5.17 -13.40
C ALA A 102 3.86 -6.41 -14.30
N SER A 103 2.89 -6.51 -15.22
CA SER A 103 3.02 -7.48 -16.31
C SER A 103 4.30 -7.21 -17.09
N SER A 104 5.23 -8.15 -16.96
CA SER A 104 6.11 -8.68 -18.00
C SER A 104 6.13 -7.85 -19.29
N SER A 105 7.09 -6.93 -19.41
CA SER A 105 7.55 -6.47 -20.72
C SER A 105 8.99 -6.93 -20.88
N GLY A 106 9.20 -7.70 -21.95
CA GLY A 106 10.30 -8.62 -22.13
C GLY A 106 11.69 -7.99 -22.16
N TYR A 107 12.65 -8.77 -21.67
CA TYR A 107 14.01 -8.75 -22.17
C TYR A 107 14.30 -10.11 -22.79
N LEU A 108 14.23 -10.15 -24.12
CA LEU A 108 14.93 -11.09 -24.99
C LEU A 108 15.45 -10.28 -26.18
#